data_AF-A0A925P2C2-F1
#
_entry.id   AF-A0A925P2C2-F1
#
_cell.length_a   1.000
_cell.length_b   1.000
_cell.length_c   1.000
_cell.angle_alpha   90.00
_cell.angle_beta   90.00
_cell.angle_gamma   90.00
#
_symmetry.space_group_name_H-M   'P 1'
#
loop_
_entity.id
_entity.type
_entity.pdbx_description
1 polymer ?
#
loop_
_entity_poly.entity_id
_entity_poly.type
_entity_poly.pdbx_seq_one_letter_code
_entity_poly.pdbx_strand_id
1 'polypeptide(L)' 'MKALKGSKTEKSLKDAFAGESQSNRRYLYFAAKADVEGQNDVASIFRST' A
#
# COMPACT_ATOMS: atom_id res chain seq x y z
N MET A 1 -18.40 9.87 19.65
CA MET A 1 -17.05 9.86 19.04
C MET A 1 -16.52 11.28 19.01
N LYS A 2 -15.25 11.53 19.36
CA LYS A 2 -14.65 12.87 19.23
C LYS A 2 -14.60 13.23 17.74
N ALA A 3 -14.93 14.48 17.39
CA ALA A 3 -14.78 14.95 16.03
C ALA A 3 -13.28 14.92 15.64
N LEU A 4 -12.96 14.22 14.55
CA LEU A 4 -11.59 14.10 14.06
C LEU A 4 -11.15 15.34 13.26
N LYS A 5 -12.11 16.11 12.73
CA LYS A 5 -11.86 17.25 11.85
C LYS A 5 -10.96 18.31 12.53
N GLY A 6 -9.87 18.66 11.87
CA GLY A 6 -8.86 19.61 12.35
C GLY A 6 -7.90 19.05 13.40
N SER A 7 -8.04 17.79 13.79
CA SER A 7 -7.14 17.18 14.78
C SER A 7 -5.83 16.70 14.17
N LYS A 8 -4.81 16.53 15.02
CA LYS A 8 -3.57 15.83 14.64
C LYS A 8 -3.85 14.41 14.13
N THR A 9 -4.84 13.72 14.70
CA THR A 9 -5.23 12.37 14.29
C THR A 9 -5.76 12.34 12.84
N GLU A 10 -6.58 13.31 12.42
CA GLU A 10 -7.03 13.37 11.03
C GLU A 10 -5.85 13.56 10.07
N LYS A 11 -4.90 14.44 10.42
CA LYS A 11 -3.69 14.62 9.61
C LYS A 11 -2.88 13.32 9.52
N SER A 12 -2.63 12.67 10.64
CA SER A 12 -1.90 11.39 10.68
C SER A 12 -2.60 10.29 9.87
N LEU A 13 -3.94 10.22 9.90
CA LEU A 13 -4.70 9.27 9.09
C LEU A 13 -4.58 9.56 7.59
N LYS A 14 -4.60 10.84 7.18
CA LYS A 14 -4.38 11.23 5.78
C LYS A 14 -2.97 10.88 5.32
N ASP A 15 -1.96 11.16 6.14
CA ASP A 15 -0.56 10.86 5.84
C ASP A 15 -0.34 9.34 5.73
N ALA A 16 -0.90 8.56 6.66
CA ALA A 16 -0.87 7.09 6.63
C ALA A 16 -1.55 6.54 5.38
N PHE A 17 -2.77 6.99 5.07
CA PHE A 17 -3.50 6.57 3.88
C PHE A 17 -2.73 6.86 2.59
N ALA A 18 -2.11 8.04 2.48
CA ALA A 18 -1.28 8.39 1.33
C ALA A 18 -0.03 7.49 1.24
N GLY A 19 0.60 7.16 2.37
CA GLY A 19 1.74 6.25 2.42
C GLY A 19 1.39 4.81 2.03
N GLU A 20 0.33 4.25 2.61
CA GLU A 20 -0.17 2.91 2.31
C GLU A 20 -0.62 2.78 0.86
N SER A 21 -1.30 3.80 0.32
CA SER A 21 -1.71 3.83 -1.09
C SER A 21 -0.51 3.78 -2.04
N GLN A 22 0.58 4.48 -1.72
CA GLN A 22 1.81 4.44 -2.53
C GLN A 22 2.52 3.09 -2.41
N SER A 23 2.57 2.52 -1.20
CA SER A 23 3.18 1.20 -0.98
C SER A 23 2.42 0.08 -1.68
N ASN A 24 1.09 0.06 -1.61
CA ASN A 24 0.26 -0.90 -2.34
C ASN A 24 0.55 -0.86 -3.85
N ARG A 25 0.60 0.33 -4.46
CA ARG A 25 0.96 0.47 -5.88
C ARG A 25 2.34 -0.09 -6.21
N ARG A 26 3.32 0.06 -5.32
CA ARG A 26 4.67 -0.53 -5.50
C ARG A 26 4.64 -2.05 -5.41
N TYR A 27 3.87 -2.63 -4.49
CA TYR A 27 3.72 -4.08 -4.40
C TYR A 27 3.11 -4.68 -5.68
N LEU A 28 2.07 -4.05 -6.23
CA LEU A 28 1.50 -4.47 -7.52
C LEU A 28 2.51 -4.38 -8.68
N TYR A 29 3.33 -3.32 -8.71
CA TYR A 29 4.39 -3.19 -9.70
C TYR A 29 5.44 -4.31 -9.56
N PHE A 30 5.88 -4.61 -8.34
CA PHE A 30 6.84 -5.70 -8.10
C PHE A 30 6.25 -7.07 -8.41
N ALA A 31 4.97 -7.30 -8.11
CA ALA A 31 4.29 -8.52 -8.51
C ALA A 31 4.29 -8.70 -10.04
N ALA A 32 3.91 -7.65 -10.78
CA ALA A 32 3.90 -7.68 -12.24
C ALA A 32 5.31 -7.91 -12.81
N LYS A 33 6.33 -7.31 -12.20
CA LYS A 33 7.73 -7.52 -12.59
C LYS A 33 8.19 -8.97 -12.34
N ALA A 34 7.82 -9.55 -11.20
CA ALA A 34 8.11 -10.94 -10.86
C ALA A 34 7.40 -11.92 -11.80
N ASP A 35 6.16 -11.65 -12.23
CA ASP A 35 5.47 -12.47 -13.25
C ASP A 35 6.24 -12.48 -14.57
N VAL A 36 6.70 -11.31 -15.04
CA VAL A 36 7.47 -11.18 -16.29
C VAL A 36 8.79 -11.93 -16.22
N GLU A 37 9.39 -12.03 -15.03
CA GLU A 37 10.62 -12.77 -14.78
C GLU A 37 10.39 -14.26 -14.47
N GLY A 38 9.13 -14.73 -14.48
CA GLY A 38 8.76 -16.12 -14.22
C GLY A 38 8.79 -16.54 -12.75
N GLN A 39 8.88 -15.59 -11.81
CA GLN A 39 8.93 -15.82 -10.36
C GLN A 39 7.52 -15.80 -9.74
N ASN A 40 6.68 -16.77 -10.11
CA ASN A 40 5.26 -16.80 -9.75
C ASN A 40 5.01 -16.76 -8.22
N ASP A 41 5.81 -17.48 -7.42
CA ASP A 41 5.65 -17.49 -5.95
C ASP A 41 5.93 -16.11 -5.34
N VAL A 42 6.95 -15.42 -5.85
CA VAL A 42 7.31 -14.06 -5.42
C VAL A 42 6.21 -13.06 -5.81
N ALA A 43 5.65 -13.19 -7.00
CA ALA A 43 4.54 -12.35 -7.44
C ALA A 43 3.29 -12.52 -6.57
N SER A 44 2.99 -13.75 -6.14
CA SER A 44 1.87 -14.06 -5.23
C SER A 44 2.00 -13.38 -3.87
N ILE A 45 3.21 -13.38 -3.30
CA ILE A 45 3.51 -12.71 -2.03
C ILE A 45 3.24 -11.20 -2.14
N PHE A 46 3.73 -10.55 -3.20
CA PHE A 46 3.51 -9.12 -3.40
C PHE A 46 2.03 -8.75 -3.64
N ARG A 47 1.22 -9.64 -4.25
CA ARG A 47 -0.22 -9.41 -4.43
C ARG A 47 -1.05 -9.55 -3.15
N SER A 48 -0.54 -10.27 -2.17
CA SER A 48 -1.27 -10.61 -0.94
C SER A 48 -1.02 -9.60 0.20
N THR A 49 -0.35 -8.48 -0.09
CA THR A 49 0.00 -7.41 0.87
C THR A 49 -0.95 -6.23 0.73
#